data_AF-A0A803N217-F1
#
_entry.id   AF-A0A803N217-F1
#
_cell.length_a   1.000
_cell.length_b   1.000
_cell.length_c   1.000
_cell.angle_alpha   90.00
_cell.angle_beta   90.00
_cell.angle_gamma   90.00
#
_symmetry.space_group_name_H-M   'P 1'
#
loop_
_entity.id
_entity.type
_entity.pdbx_description
1 polymer ?
#
loop_
_entity_poly.entity_id
_entity_poly.type
_entity_poly.pdbx_seq_one_letter_code
_entity_poly.pdbx_strand_id
1 'polypeptide(L)'
;IGQDLEREDACSHSEPLNSDTLMNVAEEEELDISIGKVGKKEGQFIAESLPYYLLEKSKKASESRAHQKMPHYNGTKSFGRTRQEIRNGGKCSRVDLLLASRTRKSQKAVNATTLENNTLAVNEINKLKEQRDQGLNEKTDEKIIQDVLGKDTHGYLKAYGPGGSITQHLKVKPSRLDLSEEVNEVKKQANQVVEVAKKDAKNARAEAEQAKTEAVQAKKEVEAVRNNVDKKIAENNAVLEKKFSQLLDFLGVGDSYNNDDSGSEGPGPLK
;
A
#
# COMPACT_ATOMS: atom_id res chain seq x y z
N ILE A 1 22.93 7.55 3.56
CA ILE A 1 23.42 6.26 3.05
C ILE A 1 22.27 5.66 2.22
N GLY A 2 21.98 6.07 0.98
CA GLY A 2 22.82 6.69 -0.04
C GLY A 2 23.46 5.60 -0.90
N GLN A 3 22.65 4.79 -1.58
CA GLN A 3 23.11 3.91 -2.66
C GLN A 3 22.14 4.05 -3.84
N ASP A 4 22.70 4.60 -4.92
CA ASP A 4 22.10 4.74 -6.23
C ASP A 4 22.04 3.37 -6.91
N LEU A 5 20.87 3.01 -7.42
CA LEU A 5 20.71 1.85 -8.31
C LEU A 5 20.90 2.34 -9.75
N GLU A 6 22.06 1.99 -10.31
CA GLU A 6 22.39 2.16 -11.71
C GLU A 6 21.35 1.43 -12.58
N ARG A 7 20.76 2.17 -13.52
CA ARG A 7 19.97 1.59 -14.60
C ARG A 7 20.95 1.06 -15.63
N GLU A 8 21.07 -0.26 -15.73
CA GLU A 8 21.70 -0.87 -16.89
C GLU A 8 20.74 -0.79 -18.08
N ASP A 9 21.17 -0.01 -19.08
CA ASP A 9 20.59 0.06 -20.40
C ASP A 9 20.80 -1.28 -21.12
N ALA A 10 19.74 -2.08 -21.23
CA ALA A 10 19.72 -3.21 -22.16
C ALA A 10 19.54 -2.67 -23.59
N CYS A 11 20.68 -2.40 -24.21
CA CYS A 11 20.84 -1.99 -25.59
C CYS A 11 20.20 -3.00 -26.56
N SER A 12 19.35 -2.48 -27.43
CA SER A 12 18.81 -3.11 -28.63
C SER A 12 19.91 -3.48 -29.61
N HIS A 13 20.22 -4.77 -29.74
CA HIS A 13 20.92 -5.36 -30.88
C HIS A 13 20.18 -6.62 -31.34
N SER A 14 19.11 -6.42 -32.09
CA SER A 14 18.61 -7.42 -33.03
C SER A 14 18.90 -6.92 -34.43
N GLU A 15 19.80 -7.62 -35.13
CA GLU A 15 20.11 -7.39 -36.54
C GLU A 15 18.83 -7.44 -37.38
N PRO A 16 18.67 -6.56 -38.40
CA PRO A 16 17.53 -6.63 -39.29
C PRO A 16 17.66 -7.89 -40.17
N LEU A 17 16.70 -8.80 -40.03
CA LEU A 17 16.59 -9.96 -40.91
C LEU A 17 16.40 -9.49 -42.37
N ASN A 18 17.33 -9.95 -43.21
CA ASN A 18 17.38 -9.72 -44.64
C ASN A 18 16.11 -10.28 -45.32
N SER A 19 15.41 -9.46 -46.11
CA SER A 19 14.07 -9.74 -46.65
C SER A 19 14.02 -10.69 -47.84
N ASP A 20 15.16 -11.21 -48.30
CA ASP A 20 15.26 -11.78 -49.65
C ASP A 20 15.10 -13.31 -49.72
N THR A 21 14.34 -13.90 -48.79
CA THR A 21 13.86 -15.29 -48.94
C THR A 21 12.35 -15.37 -48.71
N LEU A 22 11.62 -14.54 -49.44
CA LEU A 22 10.19 -14.75 -49.69
C LEU A 22 10.03 -15.96 -50.61
N MET A 23 9.71 -17.10 -50.02
CA MET A 23 9.06 -18.19 -50.75
C MET A 23 7.69 -17.68 -51.21
N ASN A 24 7.54 -17.58 -52.53
CA ASN A 24 6.27 -17.33 -53.22
C ASN A 24 5.18 -18.26 -52.66
N VAL A 25 4.24 -17.69 -51.90
CA VAL A 25 2.93 -18.29 -51.65
C VAL A 25 1.95 -17.44 -52.46
N ALA A 26 1.31 -18.10 -53.42
CA ALA A 26 0.33 -17.50 -54.31
C ALA A 26 -0.74 -16.73 -53.52
N GLU A 27 -1.01 -15.52 -53.99
CA GLU A 27 -2.16 -14.71 -53.64
C GLU A 27 -3.44 -15.46 -54.04
N GLU A 28 -4.22 -16.02 -53.11
CA GLU A 28 -5.67 -16.20 -53.31
C GLU A 28 -6.42 -16.13 -51.97
N GLU A 29 -7.38 -15.20 -51.96
CA GLU A 29 -8.60 -15.08 -51.15
C GLU A 29 -8.52 -14.60 -49.68
N GLU A 30 -8.83 -13.32 -49.51
CA GLU A 30 -9.31 -12.70 -48.28
C GLU A 30 -10.57 -13.41 -47.76
N LEU A 31 -10.43 -14.24 -46.71
CA LEU A 31 -11.58 -14.75 -45.96
C LEU A 31 -12.04 -13.71 -44.94
N ASP A 32 -13.04 -12.95 -45.36
CA ASP A 32 -13.77 -11.97 -44.55
C ASP A 32 -14.69 -12.70 -43.53
N ILE A 33 -14.15 -13.06 -42.36
CA ILE A 33 -14.94 -13.74 -41.31
C ILE A 33 -15.71 -12.69 -40.50
N SER A 34 -16.80 -12.20 -41.09
CA SER A 34 -17.86 -11.56 -40.32
C SER A 34 -18.54 -12.63 -39.46
N ILE A 35 -18.46 -12.49 -38.13
CA ILE A 35 -19.11 -13.38 -37.16
C ILE A 35 -20.62 -13.04 -37.13
N GLY A 36 -21.30 -13.38 -38.22
CA GLY A 36 -22.74 -13.39 -38.36
C GLY A 36 -23.32 -14.69 -37.80
N LYS A 37 -24.50 -14.58 -37.18
CA LYS A 37 -25.28 -15.66 -36.55
C LYS A 37 -25.29 -16.96 -37.37
N VAL A 38 -24.39 -17.90 -37.05
CA VAL A 38 -24.41 -19.25 -37.61
C VAL A 38 -25.62 -20.01 -37.06
N GLY A 39 -26.55 -20.36 -37.95
CA GLY A 39 -27.72 -21.17 -37.64
C GLY A 39 -27.30 -22.59 -37.21
N LYS A 40 -28.09 -23.22 -36.32
CA LYS A 40 -27.82 -24.55 -35.74
C LYS A 40 -27.50 -25.68 -36.74
N LYS A 41 -27.77 -25.51 -38.04
CA LYS A 41 -27.52 -26.51 -39.09
C LYS A 41 -26.08 -26.50 -39.62
N GLU A 42 -25.40 -25.36 -39.63
CA GLU A 42 -24.01 -25.26 -40.15
C GLU A 42 -22.96 -25.70 -39.12
N GLY A 43 -23.26 -25.56 -37.82
CA GLY A 43 -22.40 -26.09 -36.75
C GLY A 43 -22.30 -27.62 -36.73
N GLN A 44 -23.26 -28.32 -37.37
CA GLN A 44 -23.23 -29.77 -37.54
C GLN A 44 -22.16 -30.20 -38.56
N PHE A 45 -22.06 -29.48 -39.68
CA PHE A 45 -21.10 -29.76 -40.75
C PHE A 45 -19.65 -29.55 -40.33
N ILE A 46 -19.37 -28.53 -39.50
CA ILE A 46 -18.01 -28.26 -38.99
C ILE A 46 -17.58 -29.33 -37.98
N ALA A 47 -18.51 -29.91 -37.21
CA ALA A 47 -18.17 -30.97 -36.26
C ALA A 47 -17.79 -32.29 -36.96
N GLU A 48 -18.31 -32.53 -38.16
CA GLU A 48 -18.02 -33.72 -38.99
C GLU A 48 -16.69 -33.61 -39.74
N SER A 49 -16.20 -32.39 -40.01
CA SER A 49 -14.90 -32.16 -40.68
C SER A 49 -13.71 -32.05 -39.73
N LEU A 50 -13.95 -32.02 -38.41
CA LEU A 50 -12.87 -32.01 -37.43
C LEU A 50 -12.20 -33.39 -37.35
N PRO A 51 -10.86 -33.45 -37.42
CA PRO A 51 -10.15 -34.72 -37.31
C PRO A 51 -10.47 -35.41 -35.98
N TYR A 52 -10.69 -36.73 -36.05
CA TYR A 52 -11.17 -37.59 -34.96
C TYR A 52 -10.47 -37.34 -33.61
N TYR A 53 -9.16 -37.08 -33.63
CA TYR A 53 -8.38 -36.80 -32.42
C TYR A 53 -8.78 -35.50 -31.69
N LEU A 54 -9.28 -34.47 -32.39
CA LEU A 54 -9.78 -33.24 -31.77
C LEU A 54 -11.13 -33.47 -31.09
N LEU A 55 -12.00 -34.26 -31.73
CA LEU A 55 -13.30 -34.65 -31.17
C LEU A 55 -13.11 -35.46 -29.90
N GLU A 56 -12.17 -36.40 -29.89
CA GLU A 56 -11.84 -37.22 -28.72
C GLU A 56 -11.24 -36.40 -27.57
N LYS A 57 -10.33 -35.46 -27.88
CA LYS A 57 -9.80 -34.50 -26.89
C LYS A 57 -10.92 -33.65 -26.29
N SER A 58 -11.85 -33.17 -27.10
CA SER A 58 -13.00 -32.37 -26.65
C SER A 58 -13.93 -33.18 -25.73
N LYS A 59 -14.23 -34.44 -26.07
CA LYS A 59 -15.02 -35.35 -25.22
C LYS A 59 -14.34 -35.61 -23.88
N LYS A 60 -13.05 -35.98 -23.88
CA LYS A 60 -12.28 -36.19 -22.64
C LYS A 60 -12.22 -34.93 -21.77
N ALA A 61 -12.07 -33.75 -22.38
CA ALA A 61 -12.11 -32.47 -21.67
C ALA A 61 -13.52 -32.14 -21.12
N SER A 62 -14.59 -32.54 -21.81
CA SER A 62 -15.97 -32.42 -21.33
C SER A 62 -16.24 -33.33 -20.13
N GLU A 63 -15.82 -34.59 -20.21
CA GLU A 63 -15.91 -35.58 -19.12
C GLU A 63 -15.13 -35.13 -17.89
N SER A 64 -13.89 -34.67 -18.08
CA SER A 64 -13.07 -34.12 -16.99
C SER A 64 -13.73 -32.92 -16.31
N ARG A 65 -14.41 -32.04 -17.08
CA ARG A 65 -15.20 -30.93 -16.53
C ARG A 65 -16.44 -31.41 -15.78
N ALA A 66 -17.10 -32.48 -16.24
CA ALA A 66 -18.27 -33.04 -15.58
C ALA A 66 -17.94 -33.65 -14.20
N HIS A 67 -16.72 -34.16 -14.02
CA HIS A 67 -16.23 -34.69 -12.74
C HIS A 67 -15.61 -33.63 -11.81
N GLN A 68 -15.66 -32.34 -12.18
CA GLN A 68 -15.21 -31.28 -11.29
C GLN A 68 -16.09 -31.25 -10.03
N LYS A 69 -15.48 -31.31 -8.84
CA LYS A 69 -16.22 -31.35 -7.56
C LYS A 69 -17.05 -30.09 -7.29
N MET A 70 -16.61 -28.94 -7.79
CA MET A 70 -17.23 -27.62 -7.57
C MET A 70 -17.17 -26.77 -8.85
N PRO A 71 -17.99 -27.07 -9.88
CA PRO A 71 -18.01 -26.29 -11.11
C PRO A 71 -18.62 -24.91 -10.86
N HIS A 72 -18.06 -23.89 -11.50
CA HIS A 72 -18.71 -22.60 -11.68
C HIS A 72 -19.82 -22.67 -12.76
N TYR A 73 -20.84 -21.83 -12.61
CA TYR A 73 -21.99 -21.73 -13.51
C TYR A 73 -22.07 -20.40 -14.28
N ASN A 74 -20.95 -19.67 -14.37
CA ASN A 74 -20.86 -18.40 -15.11
C ASN A 74 -20.96 -18.55 -16.64
N GLY A 75 -20.95 -19.78 -17.17
CA GLY A 75 -20.97 -20.02 -18.61
C GLY A 75 -19.72 -19.42 -19.29
N THR A 76 -19.92 -18.71 -20.39
CA THR A 76 -18.84 -18.02 -21.13
C THR A 76 -18.37 -16.72 -20.49
N LYS A 77 -19.01 -16.31 -19.39
CA LYS A 77 -18.69 -15.04 -18.73
C LYS A 77 -17.44 -15.18 -17.87
N SER A 78 -16.48 -14.28 -18.06
CA SER A 78 -15.26 -14.24 -17.26
C SER A 78 -15.53 -13.79 -15.82
N PHE A 79 -14.69 -14.23 -14.88
CA PHE A 79 -14.71 -13.75 -13.49
C PHE A 79 -14.53 -12.23 -13.40
N GLY A 80 -13.78 -11.62 -14.32
CA GLY A 80 -13.60 -10.16 -14.39
C GLY A 80 -14.93 -9.43 -14.64
N ARG A 81 -15.72 -9.90 -15.63
CA ARG A 81 -17.06 -9.36 -15.89
C ARG A 81 -18.01 -9.61 -14.72
N THR A 82 -17.96 -10.80 -14.12
CA THR A 82 -18.80 -11.11 -12.94
C THR A 82 -18.48 -10.19 -11.76
N ARG A 83 -17.20 -9.94 -11.53
CA ARG A 83 -16.75 -8.98 -10.51
C ARG A 83 -17.26 -7.57 -10.79
N GLN A 84 -17.19 -7.09 -12.03
CA GLN A 84 -17.67 -5.75 -12.40
C GLN A 84 -19.17 -5.60 -12.18
N GLU A 85 -19.98 -6.60 -12.56
CA GLU A 85 -21.43 -6.56 -12.36
C GLU A 85 -21.84 -6.60 -10.89
N ILE A 86 -21.13 -7.35 -10.04
CA ILE A 86 -21.39 -7.34 -8.59
C ILE A 86 -20.96 -6.01 -7.98
N ARG A 87 -19.95 -5.36 -8.59
CA ARG A 87 -19.31 -4.19 -8.01
C ARG A 87 -20.31 -3.06 -7.79
N ASN A 88 -21.28 -2.80 -8.68
CA ASN A 88 -22.26 -1.71 -8.56
C ASN A 88 -21.69 -0.40 -7.95
N GLY A 89 -20.44 -0.05 -8.27
CA GLY A 89 -19.69 1.09 -7.70
C GLY A 89 -18.83 0.84 -6.44
N GLY A 90 -19.05 -0.26 -5.69
CA GLY A 90 -18.35 -0.62 -4.44
C GLY A 90 -17.13 -1.55 -4.57
N LYS A 91 -16.80 -2.32 -3.53
CA LYS A 91 -15.75 -3.37 -3.55
C LYS A 91 -16.43 -4.74 -3.58
N CYS A 92 -16.11 -5.57 -4.58
CA CYS A 92 -16.57 -6.95 -4.65
C CYS A 92 -15.60 -7.86 -3.88
N SER A 93 -16.10 -8.50 -2.82
CA SER A 93 -15.34 -9.43 -2.00
C SER A 93 -15.10 -10.76 -2.74
N ARG A 94 -14.12 -11.56 -2.28
CA ARG A 94 -13.84 -12.84 -2.96
C ARG A 94 -14.95 -13.84 -2.67
N VAL A 95 -15.52 -13.79 -1.47
CA VAL A 95 -16.69 -14.57 -1.09
C VAL A 95 -17.87 -14.24 -2.02
N ASP A 96 -18.13 -12.96 -2.31
CA ASP A 96 -19.21 -12.55 -3.22
C ASP A 96 -19.01 -13.08 -4.64
N LEU A 97 -17.79 -12.97 -5.15
CA LEU A 97 -17.45 -13.47 -6.48
C LEU A 97 -17.65 -14.99 -6.56
N LEU A 98 -17.29 -15.69 -5.49
CA LEU A 98 -17.38 -17.14 -5.39
C LEU A 98 -18.85 -17.59 -5.32
N LEU A 99 -19.65 -16.97 -4.47
CA LEU A 99 -21.10 -17.17 -4.39
C LEU A 99 -21.74 -16.94 -5.76
N ALA A 100 -21.53 -15.77 -6.36
CA ALA A 100 -22.12 -15.43 -7.65
C ALA A 100 -21.70 -16.38 -8.78
N SER A 101 -20.47 -16.90 -8.73
CA SER A 101 -19.99 -17.85 -9.74
C SER A 101 -20.56 -19.26 -9.59
N ARG A 102 -21.07 -19.62 -8.42
CA ARG A 102 -21.60 -20.95 -8.08
C ARG A 102 -23.10 -20.97 -7.90
N THR A 103 -23.74 -19.80 -7.88
CA THR A 103 -25.19 -19.68 -7.98
C THR A 103 -25.62 -19.91 -9.42
N ARG A 104 -26.52 -20.88 -9.61
CA ARG A 104 -27.05 -21.23 -10.93
C ARG A 104 -28.13 -20.24 -11.37
N LYS A 105 -28.01 -19.74 -12.59
CA LYS A 105 -29.06 -18.96 -13.26
C LYS A 105 -29.95 -19.79 -14.19
N SER A 106 -29.48 -20.98 -14.58
CA SER A 106 -30.12 -21.83 -15.58
C SER A 106 -30.60 -23.14 -14.96
N GLN A 107 -31.77 -23.62 -15.39
CA GLN A 107 -32.40 -24.88 -14.96
C GLN A 107 -31.91 -26.12 -15.72
N LYS A 108 -30.81 -26.04 -16.49
CA LYS A 108 -30.26 -27.20 -17.22
C LYS A 108 -30.01 -28.41 -16.30
N ALA A 109 -30.13 -29.63 -16.81
CA ALA A 109 -29.79 -30.82 -16.04
C ALA A 109 -28.28 -30.80 -15.68
N VAL A 110 -27.97 -31.04 -14.42
CA VAL A 110 -26.61 -31.12 -13.85
C VAL A 110 -26.56 -32.38 -12.99
N ASN A 111 -25.38 -32.97 -12.83
CA ASN A 111 -25.17 -34.07 -11.90
C ASN A 111 -25.69 -33.69 -10.50
N ALA A 112 -26.59 -34.52 -9.95
CA ALA A 112 -27.28 -34.25 -8.69
C ALA A 112 -26.31 -34.15 -7.51
N THR A 113 -25.32 -35.04 -7.43
CA THR A 113 -24.32 -35.07 -6.37
C THR A 113 -23.43 -33.82 -6.40
N THR A 114 -23.00 -33.39 -7.59
CA THR A 114 -22.21 -32.16 -7.74
C THR A 114 -23.03 -30.92 -7.39
N LEU A 115 -24.32 -30.91 -7.74
CA LEU A 115 -25.24 -29.82 -7.42
C LEU A 115 -25.48 -29.71 -5.92
N GLU A 116 -25.69 -30.82 -5.23
CA GLU A 116 -25.89 -30.87 -3.79
C GLU A 116 -24.65 -30.34 -3.05
N ASN A 117 -23.46 -30.84 -3.38
CA ASN A 117 -22.20 -30.37 -2.79
C ASN A 117 -21.97 -28.86 -3.00
N ASN A 118 -22.23 -28.35 -4.21
CA ASN A 118 -22.16 -26.91 -4.49
C ASN A 118 -23.16 -26.11 -3.66
N THR A 119 -24.40 -26.59 -3.55
CA THR A 119 -25.46 -25.92 -2.78
C THR A 119 -25.13 -25.87 -1.29
N LEU A 120 -24.67 -26.99 -0.72
CA LEU A 120 -24.25 -27.07 0.67
C LEU A 120 -23.13 -26.06 0.96
N ALA A 121 -22.08 -26.05 0.14
CA ALA A 121 -20.96 -25.11 0.31
C ALA A 121 -21.40 -23.64 0.15
N VAL A 122 -22.28 -23.33 -0.81
CA VAL A 122 -22.81 -21.97 -0.99
C VAL A 122 -23.64 -21.53 0.23
N ASN A 123 -24.47 -22.41 0.76
CA ASN A 123 -25.30 -22.13 1.94
C ASN A 123 -24.44 -21.90 3.18
N GLU A 124 -23.40 -22.70 3.39
CA GLU A 124 -22.48 -22.54 4.52
C GLU A 124 -21.70 -21.23 4.43
N ILE A 125 -21.21 -20.87 3.24
CA ILE A 125 -20.53 -19.59 3.01
C ILE A 125 -21.48 -18.41 3.25
N ASN A 126 -22.73 -18.49 2.79
CA ASN A 126 -23.73 -17.45 3.06
C ASN A 126 -23.99 -17.31 4.56
N LYS A 127 -24.16 -18.42 5.29
CA LYS A 127 -24.35 -18.41 6.74
C LYS A 127 -23.18 -17.75 7.46
N LEU A 128 -21.94 -18.12 7.11
CA LEU A 128 -20.74 -17.53 7.71
C LEU A 128 -20.59 -16.04 7.39
N LYS A 129 -21.00 -15.63 6.18
CA LYS A 129 -21.04 -14.23 5.76
C LYS A 129 -22.10 -13.44 6.53
N GLU A 130 -23.32 -13.94 6.67
CA GLU A 130 -24.39 -13.32 7.43
C GLU A 130 -24.02 -13.17 8.92
N GLN A 131 -23.41 -14.19 9.52
CA GLN A 131 -22.88 -14.12 10.88
C GLN A 131 -21.82 -13.01 11.03
N ARG A 132 -20.96 -12.82 10.02
CA ARG A 132 -19.98 -11.75 10.02
C ARG A 132 -20.63 -10.38 9.91
N ASP A 133 -21.62 -10.25 9.02
CA ASP A 133 -22.34 -8.99 8.82
C ASP A 133 -23.17 -8.61 10.07
N GLN A 134 -23.58 -9.61 10.89
CA GLN A 134 -24.20 -9.44 12.22
C GLN A 134 -23.20 -9.22 13.36
N GLY A 135 -21.89 -9.26 13.10
CA GLY A 135 -20.84 -9.11 14.11
C GLY A 135 -20.62 -10.33 15.02
N LEU A 136 -21.24 -11.48 14.72
CA LEU A 136 -21.05 -12.74 15.45
C LEU A 136 -19.76 -13.48 15.04
N ASN A 137 -19.11 -13.02 13.96
CA ASN A 137 -17.96 -13.68 13.38
C ASN A 137 -16.95 -12.64 12.85
N GLU A 138 -15.67 -12.76 13.21
CA GLU A 138 -14.59 -11.88 12.72
C GLU A 138 -13.72 -12.54 11.63
N LYS A 139 -14.15 -13.70 11.09
CA LYS A 139 -13.41 -14.40 10.04
C LYS A 139 -13.32 -13.55 8.76
N THR A 140 -12.10 -13.47 8.22
CA THR A 140 -11.82 -12.91 6.91
C THR A 140 -12.41 -13.78 5.80
N ASP A 141 -12.66 -13.20 4.63
CA ASP A 141 -13.10 -13.91 3.43
C ASP A 141 -12.32 -15.19 3.17
N GLU A 142 -10.99 -15.13 3.25
CA GLU A 142 -10.12 -16.26 2.97
C GLU A 142 -10.30 -17.41 3.99
N LYS A 143 -10.54 -17.10 5.27
CA LYS A 143 -10.80 -18.10 6.31
C LYS A 143 -12.16 -18.76 6.11
N ILE A 144 -13.18 -17.99 5.76
CA ILE A 144 -14.52 -18.52 5.41
C ILE A 144 -14.40 -19.49 4.23
N ILE A 145 -13.63 -19.12 3.19
CA ILE A 145 -13.43 -19.97 2.02
C ILE A 145 -12.68 -21.25 2.40
N GLN A 146 -11.64 -21.16 3.24
CA GLN A 146 -10.87 -22.31 3.68
C GLN A 146 -11.66 -23.26 4.57
N ASP A 147 -12.49 -22.77 5.47
CA ASP A 147 -13.30 -23.60 6.35
C ASP A 147 -14.26 -24.48 5.54
N VAL A 148 -14.86 -23.92 4.49
CA VAL A 148 -15.86 -24.62 3.67
C VAL A 148 -15.24 -25.46 2.55
N LEU A 149 -14.18 -24.97 1.90
CA LEU A 149 -13.60 -25.62 0.70
C LEU A 149 -12.28 -26.33 0.97
N GLY A 150 -11.73 -26.18 2.16
CA GLY A 150 -10.39 -26.63 2.52
C GLY A 150 -9.31 -25.63 2.13
N LYS A 151 -8.07 -25.93 2.55
CA LYS A 151 -6.89 -25.12 2.25
C LYS A 151 -6.67 -25.04 0.74
N ASP A 152 -6.43 -23.83 0.25
CA ASP A 152 -6.11 -23.58 -1.15
C ASP A 152 -4.89 -24.43 -1.55
N THR A 153 -5.04 -25.25 -2.58
CA THR A 153 -3.95 -26.09 -3.08
C THR A 153 -3.23 -25.37 -4.22
N HIS A 154 -1.90 -25.47 -4.23
CA HIS A 154 -1.07 -24.87 -5.26
C HIS A 154 -1.40 -25.51 -6.61
N GLY A 155 -1.72 -24.69 -7.61
CA GLY A 155 -2.01 -25.18 -8.95
C GLY A 155 -0.81 -25.90 -9.56
N TYR A 156 -1.05 -27.07 -10.15
CA TYR A 156 -0.03 -27.83 -10.87
C TYR A 156 0.16 -27.23 -12.27
N LEU A 157 1.29 -26.54 -12.53
CA LEU A 157 1.68 -26.18 -13.89
C LEU A 157 2.18 -27.43 -14.61
N LYS A 158 1.38 -27.93 -15.56
CA LYS A 158 1.74 -29.08 -16.38
C LYS A 158 2.65 -28.59 -17.52
N ALA A 159 3.95 -28.82 -17.40
CA ALA A 159 4.85 -28.70 -18.54
C ALA A 159 4.65 -29.94 -19.44
N TYR A 160 4.58 -29.74 -20.75
CA TYR A 160 4.62 -30.82 -21.73
C TYR A 160 6.06 -30.96 -22.24
N GLY A 161 6.56 -32.20 -22.35
CA GLY A 161 7.92 -32.52 -22.80
C GLY A 161 8.72 -33.34 -21.79
N PRO A 162 9.84 -33.96 -22.20
CA PRO A 162 10.75 -34.69 -21.30
C PRO A 162 11.54 -33.69 -20.45
N GLY A 163 10.97 -33.27 -19.33
CA GLY A 163 11.60 -32.36 -18.36
C GLY A 163 10.91 -32.43 -17.01
N GLY A 164 11.61 -31.98 -15.95
CA GLY A 164 11.03 -31.88 -14.60
C GLY A 164 9.78 -31.01 -14.59
N SER A 165 8.85 -31.26 -13.66
CA SER A 165 7.65 -30.42 -13.57
C SER A 165 8.05 -28.98 -13.19
N ILE A 166 7.37 -27.98 -13.74
CA ILE A 166 7.61 -26.57 -13.37
C ILE A 166 7.45 -26.35 -11.86
N THR A 167 6.63 -27.17 -11.19
CA THR A 167 6.47 -27.21 -9.74
C THR A 167 7.70 -27.71 -8.97
N GLN A 168 8.64 -28.43 -9.58
CA GLN A 168 9.94 -28.75 -8.98
C GLN A 168 10.91 -27.57 -9.06
N HIS A 169 10.81 -26.74 -10.11
CA HIS A 169 11.68 -25.56 -10.30
C HIS A 169 11.18 -24.33 -9.54
N LEU A 170 9.87 -24.13 -9.46
CA LEU A 170 9.26 -23.09 -8.64
C LEU A 170 9.02 -23.66 -7.25
N LYS A 171 9.83 -23.25 -6.26
CA LYS A 171 9.53 -23.47 -4.83
C LYS A 171 8.04 -23.20 -4.60
N VAL A 172 7.40 -24.05 -3.78
CA VAL A 172 5.96 -23.96 -3.47
C VAL A 172 5.62 -22.53 -3.09
N LYS A 173 4.82 -21.86 -3.94
CA LYS A 173 4.41 -20.47 -3.67
C LYS A 173 3.49 -20.49 -2.44
N PRO A 174 3.67 -19.56 -1.48
CA PRO A 174 2.78 -19.46 -0.33
C PRO A 174 1.34 -19.26 -0.79
N SER A 175 0.40 -19.82 -0.02
CA SER A 175 -1.02 -19.63 -0.31
C SER A 175 -1.41 -18.17 -0.09
N ARG A 176 -2.56 -17.77 -0.65
CA ARG A 176 -3.07 -16.41 -0.46
C ARG A 176 -3.34 -16.06 1.02
N LEU A 177 -3.67 -17.07 1.82
CA LEU A 177 -3.87 -16.94 3.25
C LEU A 177 -2.56 -16.62 3.95
N ASP A 178 -1.52 -17.38 3.68
CA ASP A 178 -0.19 -17.16 4.25
C ASP A 178 0.28 -15.72 3.94
N LEU A 179 0.08 -15.27 2.70
CA LEU A 179 0.36 -13.88 2.29
C LEU A 179 -0.51 -12.85 3.02
N SER A 180 -1.79 -13.15 3.26
CA SER A 180 -2.70 -12.24 3.97
C SER A 180 -2.35 -12.09 5.44
N GLU A 181 -1.89 -13.18 6.07
CA GLU A 181 -1.45 -13.19 7.47
C GLU A 181 -0.16 -12.39 7.62
N GLU A 182 0.82 -12.61 6.75
CA GLU A 182 2.07 -11.82 6.70
C GLU A 182 1.79 -10.32 6.54
N VAL A 183 0.90 -9.93 5.60
CA VAL A 183 0.52 -8.52 5.41
C VAL A 183 -0.15 -7.94 6.67
N ASN A 184 -0.99 -8.72 7.34
CA ASN A 184 -1.64 -8.28 8.58
C ASN A 184 -0.64 -8.11 9.73
N GLU A 185 0.36 -8.98 9.83
CA GLU A 185 1.45 -8.86 10.80
C GLU A 185 2.31 -7.62 10.55
N VAL A 186 2.73 -7.42 9.31
CA VAL A 186 3.47 -6.21 8.90
C VAL A 186 2.67 -4.95 9.20
N LYS A 187 1.36 -4.96 8.93
CA LYS A 187 0.48 -3.83 9.24
C LYS A 187 0.36 -3.57 10.75
N LYS A 188 0.30 -4.62 11.57
CA LYS A 188 0.30 -4.49 13.05
C LYS A 188 1.61 -3.88 13.54
N GLN A 189 2.75 -4.35 13.05
CA GLN A 189 4.07 -3.82 13.39
C GLN A 189 4.20 -2.35 12.97
N ALA A 190 3.80 -2.01 11.75
CA ALA A 190 3.83 -0.63 11.26
C ALA A 190 2.98 0.31 12.14
N ASN A 191 1.77 -0.12 12.52
CA ASN A 191 0.92 0.65 13.41
C ASN A 191 1.54 0.84 14.80
N GLN A 192 2.19 -0.19 15.35
CA GLN A 192 2.90 -0.08 16.62
C GLN A 192 4.04 0.93 16.56
N VAL A 193 4.86 0.88 15.49
CA VAL A 193 5.95 1.84 15.28
C VAL A 193 5.42 3.28 15.19
N VAL A 194 4.31 3.49 14.48
CA VAL A 194 3.67 4.81 14.38
C VAL A 194 3.17 5.31 15.74
N GLU A 195 2.58 4.44 16.56
CA GLU A 195 2.11 4.83 17.89
C GLU A 195 3.26 5.14 18.86
N VAL A 196 4.37 4.40 18.78
CA VAL A 196 5.60 4.71 19.54
C VAL A 196 6.15 6.08 19.11
N ALA A 197 6.32 6.30 17.80
CA ALA A 197 6.81 7.58 17.29
C ALA A 197 5.91 8.77 17.69
N LYS A 198 4.59 8.59 17.74
CA LYS A 198 3.66 9.62 18.24
C LYS A 198 3.85 9.92 19.72
N LYS A 199 4.10 8.90 20.55
CA LYS A 199 4.37 9.09 21.99
C LYS A 199 5.69 9.80 22.20
N ASP A 200 6.74 9.39 21.51
CA ASP A 200 8.06 10.01 21.59
C ASP A 200 8.02 11.48 21.14
N ALA A 201 7.30 11.78 20.05
CA ALA A 201 7.11 13.14 19.58
C ALA A 201 6.32 14.02 20.59
N LYS A 202 5.37 13.44 21.33
CA LYS A 202 4.65 14.16 22.40
C LYS A 202 5.55 14.43 23.60
N ASN A 203 6.36 13.45 24.00
CA ASN A 203 7.29 13.60 25.12
C ASN A 203 8.36 14.65 24.80
N ALA A 204 8.97 14.59 23.60
CA ALA A 204 9.95 15.59 23.16
C ALA A 204 9.37 17.02 23.12
N ARG A 205 8.08 17.18 22.78
CA ARG A 205 7.40 18.48 22.85
C ARG A 205 7.23 18.97 24.28
N ALA A 206 6.84 18.09 25.19
CA ALA A 206 6.67 18.43 26.60
C ALA A 206 8.02 18.83 27.25
N GLU A 207 9.09 18.09 26.96
CA GLU A 207 10.44 18.43 27.42
C GLU A 207 10.92 19.77 26.84
N ALA A 208 10.67 20.03 25.56
CA ALA A 208 11.00 21.31 24.94
C ALA A 208 10.21 22.49 25.53
N GLU A 209 8.95 22.29 25.91
CA GLU A 209 8.17 23.32 26.61
C GLU A 209 8.68 23.57 28.03
N GLN A 210 9.01 22.52 28.79
CA GLN A 210 9.63 22.64 30.11
C GLN A 210 10.97 23.40 30.03
N ALA A 211 11.86 23.00 29.11
CA ALA A 211 13.13 23.68 28.89
C ALA A 211 12.96 25.17 28.51
N LYS A 212 11.93 25.51 27.73
CA LYS A 212 11.59 26.92 27.44
C LYS A 212 11.17 27.67 28.69
N THR A 213 10.34 27.08 29.54
CA THR A 213 9.90 27.74 30.79
C THR A 213 11.06 27.95 31.76
N GLU A 214 11.94 26.96 31.91
CA GLU A 214 13.14 27.05 32.74
C GLU A 214 14.10 28.12 32.20
N ALA A 215 14.33 28.16 30.88
CA ALA A 215 15.18 29.18 30.26
C ALA A 215 14.62 30.60 30.45
N VAL A 216 13.30 30.78 30.41
CA VAL A 216 12.67 32.08 30.69
C VAL A 216 12.84 32.47 32.16
N GLN A 217 12.68 31.52 33.08
CA GLN A 217 12.88 31.79 34.50
C GLN A 217 14.33 32.13 34.83
N ALA A 218 15.30 31.37 34.30
CA ALA A 218 16.71 31.66 34.45
C ALA A 218 17.09 33.04 33.90
N LYS A 219 16.51 33.47 32.77
CA LYS A 219 16.72 34.83 32.24
C LYS A 219 16.23 35.92 33.21
N LYS A 220 15.04 35.74 33.79
CA LYS A 220 14.50 36.69 34.79
C LYS A 220 15.39 36.76 36.03
N GLU A 221 15.92 35.62 36.50
CA GLU A 221 16.82 35.57 37.64
C GLU A 221 18.15 36.28 37.35
N VAL A 222 18.74 36.04 36.17
CA VAL A 222 19.96 36.74 35.73
C VAL A 222 19.73 38.25 35.62
N GLU A 223 18.59 38.68 35.09
CA GLU A 223 18.23 40.10 35.00
C GLU A 223 18.06 40.74 36.38
N ALA A 224 17.44 40.03 37.34
CA ALA A 224 17.32 40.49 38.72
C ALA A 224 18.69 40.62 39.41
N VAL A 225 19.60 39.66 39.19
CA VAL A 225 20.98 39.74 39.71
C VAL A 225 21.73 40.92 39.11
N ARG A 226 21.60 41.13 37.78
CA ARG A 226 22.23 42.26 37.09
C ARG A 226 21.76 43.59 37.68
N ASN A 227 20.45 43.79 37.81
CA ASN A 227 19.88 45.01 38.39
C ASN A 227 20.35 45.26 39.83
N ASN A 228 20.54 44.20 40.63
CA ASN A 228 21.08 44.31 41.98
C ASN A 228 22.56 44.73 41.98
N VAL A 229 23.37 44.14 41.09
CA VAL A 229 24.79 44.52 40.92
C VAL A 229 24.91 45.98 40.48
N ASP A 230 24.13 46.40 39.48
CA ASP A 230 24.14 47.78 38.99
C ASP A 230 23.77 48.78 40.11
N LYS A 231 22.79 48.43 40.95
CA LYS A 231 22.42 49.23 42.13
C LYS A 231 23.58 49.36 43.13
N LYS A 232 24.28 48.27 43.43
CA LYS A 232 25.45 48.30 44.34
C LYS A 232 26.61 49.11 43.77
N ILE A 233 26.81 49.07 42.45
CA ILE A 233 27.82 49.90 41.78
C ILE A 233 27.46 51.38 41.93
N ALA A 234 26.20 51.75 41.70
CA ALA A 234 25.73 53.13 41.87
C ALA A 234 25.87 53.63 43.32
N GLU A 235 25.50 52.80 44.30
CA GLU A 235 25.69 53.12 45.73
C GLU A 235 27.16 53.31 46.08
N ASN A 236 28.05 52.43 45.61
CA ASN A 236 29.49 52.56 45.82
C ASN A 236 30.06 53.82 45.17
N ASN A 237 29.64 54.14 43.94
CA ASN A 237 30.07 55.35 43.24
C ASN A 237 29.62 56.60 43.99
N ALA A 238 28.38 56.65 44.50
CA ALA A 238 27.90 57.78 45.30
C ALA A 238 28.71 57.96 46.60
N VAL A 239 29.12 56.86 47.25
CA VAL A 239 30.00 56.92 48.43
C VAL A 239 31.38 57.44 48.06
N LEU A 240 31.93 57.00 46.91
CA LEU A 240 33.22 57.49 46.41
C LEU A 240 33.17 58.98 46.08
N GLU A 241 32.17 59.43 45.33
CA GLU A 241 31.97 60.85 45.01
C GLU A 241 31.89 61.70 46.28
N LYS A 242 31.09 61.26 47.26
CA LYS A 242 30.99 61.96 48.55
C LYS A 242 32.33 62.05 49.29
N LYS A 243 33.14 60.99 49.28
CA LYS A 243 34.48 60.99 49.88
C LYS A 243 35.46 61.88 49.10
N PHE A 244 35.37 61.88 47.77
CA PHE A 244 36.17 62.76 46.91
C PHE A 244 35.83 64.23 47.16
N SER A 245 34.55 64.59 47.24
CA SER A 245 34.13 65.95 47.60
C SER A 245 34.65 66.36 48.97
N GLN A 246 34.52 65.50 49.99
CA GLN A 246 35.06 65.77 51.32
C GLN A 246 36.58 65.98 51.35
N LEU A 247 37.33 65.24 50.51
CA LEU A 247 38.77 65.43 50.37
C LEU A 247 39.12 66.76 49.68
N LEU A 248 38.37 67.13 48.64
CA LEU A 248 38.56 68.40 47.94
C LEU A 248 38.25 69.60 48.84
N ASP A 249 37.18 69.51 49.64
CA ASP A 249 36.82 70.50 50.66
C ASP A 249 37.91 70.62 51.73
N PHE A 250 38.51 69.51 52.17
CA PHE A 250 39.61 69.48 53.14
C PHE A 250 40.91 70.08 52.59
N LEU A 251 41.17 69.93 51.30
CA LEU A 251 42.35 70.49 50.62
C LEU A 251 42.19 71.96 50.21
N GLY A 252 41.00 72.55 50.39
CA GLY A 252 40.77 73.99 50.18
C GLY A 252 40.79 74.42 48.71
N VAL A 253 40.49 73.52 47.76
CA VAL A 253 40.35 73.87 46.34
C VAL A 253 38.86 74.13 46.05
N GLY A 254 38.34 75.23 46.58
CA GLY A 254 36.99 75.71 46.30
C GLY A 254 37.00 76.77 45.20
N ASP A 255 36.19 76.52 44.18
CA ASP A 255 35.69 77.45 43.16
C ASP A 255 36.69 78.11 42.21
N SER A 256 36.78 77.53 41.01
CA SER A 256 36.54 78.25 39.76
C SER A 256 36.59 77.22 38.64
N TYR A 257 35.55 77.11 37.83
CA TYR A 257 35.61 77.09 36.37
C TYR A 257 34.19 76.86 35.86
N ASN A 258 33.47 77.96 35.67
CA ASN A 258 32.52 78.04 34.57
C ASN A 258 33.30 77.77 33.29
N ASN A 259 32.86 76.82 32.48
CA ASN A 259 33.05 76.86 31.04
C ASN A 259 31.90 76.09 30.38
N ASP A 260 31.03 76.88 29.76
CA ASP A 260 30.35 76.48 28.53
C ASP A 260 31.42 76.01 27.53
N ASP A 261 31.30 74.80 26.98
CA ASP A 261 31.72 74.57 25.60
C ASP A 261 30.96 73.40 24.96
N SER A 262 30.69 73.67 23.70
CA SER A 262 29.89 73.03 22.68
C SER A 262 30.37 71.65 22.20
N GLY A 263 29.40 70.86 21.71
CA GLY A 263 29.53 70.04 20.51
C GLY A 263 30.31 68.72 20.59
N SER A 264 29.61 67.60 20.40
CA SER A 264 29.91 66.72 19.26
C SER A 264 28.79 65.68 19.05
N GLU A 265 28.41 65.53 17.79
CA GLU A 265 27.46 64.56 17.27
C GLU A 265 27.94 63.12 17.48
N GLY A 266 27.03 62.24 17.89
CA GLY A 266 27.22 60.79 17.91
C GLY A 266 26.31 60.11 16.87
N PRO A 267 26.82 59.17 16.06
CA PRO A 267 26.19 58.73 14.82
C PRO A 267 25.02 57.77 15.05
N GLY A 268 24.03 57.84 14.15
CA GLY A 268 22.90 56.92 14.12
C GLY A 268 23.29 55.49 13.69
N PRO A 269 22.49 54.47 14.05
CA PRO A 269 22.74 53.12 13.59
C PRO A 269 22.15 52.92 12.18
N LEU A 270 23.00 52.43 11.28
CA LEU A 270 22.64 51.82 10.01
C LEU A 270 22.15 50.38 10.24
N LYS A 271 21.06 50.04 9.56
CA LYS A 271 20.54 48.73 9.11
C LYS A 271 20.99 47.46 9.83
#